data_AF-A0A9D6K533-F1
#
_entry.id   AF-A0A9D6K533-F1
#
_cell.length_a   1.000
_cell.length_b   1.000
_cell.length_c   1.000
_cell.angle_alpha   90.00
_cell.angle_beta   90.00
_cell.angle_gamma   90.00
#
_symmetry.space_group_name_H-M   'P 1'
#
loop_
_entity.id
_entity.type
_entity.pdbx_description
1 polymer ?
#
loop_
_entity_poly.entity_id
_entity_poly.type
_entity_poly.pdbx_seq_one_letter_code
_entity_poly.pdbx_strand_id
1 'polypeptide(L)'
;MGFTEILRRIVDEEKDALCIAIVGTDGIVVEERLVDSQIDLASVGAEYSSILKDISKVSDSLRFGDVKEVVVFTDKAIVMLKGINKEYFILFAIKPDGNIGKGRFLLRREMPKLEKELQ
;
A
#
# COMPACT_ATOMS: atom_id res chain seq x y z
N MET A 1 14.86 11.64 2.99
CA MET A 1 15.16 10.60 1.97
C MET A 1 13.94 10.56 1.08
N GLY A 2 14.08 10.72 -0.23
CA GLY A 2 12.88 10.81 -1.09
C GLY A 2 12.07 9.51 -1.15
N PHE A 3 10.78 9.61 -1.48
CA PHE A 3 9.85 8.48 -1.61
C PHE A 3 10.42 7.34 -2.46
N THR A 4 10.97 7.67 -3.62
CA THR A 4 11.72 6.76 -4.52
C THR A 4 12.65 5.82 -3.76
N GLU A 5 13.47 6.34 -2.83
CA GLU A 5 14.49 5.56 -2.16
C GLU A 5 13.88 4.64 -1.09
N ILE A 6 12.84 5.13 -0.40
CA ILE A 6 12.10 4.36 0.59
C ILE A 6 11.40 3.17 -0.08
N LEU A 7 10.65 3.43 -1.17
CA LEU A 7 9.95 2.38 -1.90
C LEU A 7 10.91 1.35 -2.49
N ARG A 8 12.03 1.81 -3.07
CA ARG A 8 13.09 0.93 -3.59
C ARG A 8 13.61 -0.02 -2.51
N ARG A 9 13.91 0.49 -1.30
CA ARG A 9 14.41 -0.36 -0.20
C ARG A 9 13.42 -1.46 0.21
N ILE A 10 12.13 -1.16 0.23
CA ILE A 10 11.09 -2.15 0.57
C ILE A 10 11.07 -3.26 -0.48
N VAL A 11 11.07 -2.88 -1.76
CA VAL A 11 11.05 -3.81 -2.88
C VAL A 11 12.32 -4.66 -2.95
N ASP A 12 13.50 -4.04 -2.81
CA ASP A 12 14.78 -4.73 -2.86
C ASP A 12 14.92 -5.76 -1.73
N GLU A 13 14.34 -5.48 -0.55
CA GLU A 13 14.37 -6.39 0.58
C GLU A 13 13.29 -7.48 0.48
N GLU A 14 12.21 -7.31 -0.30
CA GLU A 14 11.16 -8.31 -0.50
C GLU A 14 11.24 -8.95 -1.89
N LYS A 15 11.88 -10.11 -1.97
CA LYS A 15 12.09 -10.87 -3.22
C LYS A 15 10.80 -11.21 -3.97
N ASP A 16 9.68 -11.29 -3.24
CA ASP A 16 8.37 -11.65 -3.78
C ASP A 16 7.51 -10.42 -4.11
N ALA A 17 8.09 -9.22 -4.04
CA ALA A 17 7.44 -7.97 -4.42
C ALA A 17 7.04 -7.97 -5.90
N LEU A 18 5.82 -7.51 -6.15
CA LEU A 18 5.27 -7.27 -7.49
C LEU A 18 5.26 -5.78 -7.81
N CYS A 19 4.79 -4.97 -6.87
CA CYS A 19 4.79 -3.52 -6.98
C CYS A 19 4.58 -2.86 -5.61
N ILE A 20 4.96 -1.59 -5.50
CA ILE A 20 4.64 -0.73 -4.35
C ILE A 20 4.33 0.68 -4.82
N ALA A 21 3.36 1.34 -4.19
CA ALA A 21 2.98 2.70 -4.54
C ALA A 21 2.48 3.50 -3.32
N ILE A 22 2.71 4.80 -3.35
CA ILE A 22 2.01 5.77 -2.50
C ILE A 22 0.83 6.28 -3.30
N VAL A 23 -0.37 6.14 -2.76
CA VAL A 23 -1.61 6.47 -3.45
C VAL A 23 -2.44 7.41 -2.57
N GLY A 24 -2.95 8.47 -3.16
CA GLY A 24 -3.90 9.36 -2.52
C GLY A 24 -5.24 8.67 -2.28
N THR A 25 -5.99 9.12 -1.28
CA THR A 25 -7.37 8.64 -1.04
C THR A 25 -8.31 8.94 -2.21
N ASP A 26 -7.92 9.81 -3.14
CA ASP A 26 -8.58 10.05 -4.42
C ASP A 26 -8.27 9.00 -5.51
N GLY A 27 -7.31 8.09 -5.25
CA GLY A 27 -6.87 7.05 -6.17
C GLY A 27 -5.67 7.44 -7.04
N ILE A 28 -5.11 8.63 -6.86
CA ILE A 28 -3.97 9.12 -7.65
C ILE A 28 -2.66 8.56 -7.11
N VAL A 29 -1.86 7.96 -7.98
CA VAL A 29 -0.52 7.46 -7.63
C VAL A 29 0.46 8.64 -7.55
N VAL A 30 1.12 8.78 -6.42
CA VAL A 30 2.11 9.86 -6.14
C VAL A 30 3.52 9.42 -6.52
N GLU A 31 3.87 8.18 -6.15
CA GLU A 31 5.17 7.57 -6.43
C GLU A 31 4.98 6.06 -6.46
N GLU A 32 5.73 5.37 -7.32
CA GLU A 32 5.60 3.93 -7.50
C GLU A 32 6.92 3.23 -7.84
N ARG A 33 6.96 1.94 -7.58
CA ARG A 33 7.97 1.02 -8.10
C ARG A 33 7.29 -0.25 -8.56
N LEU A 34 7.49 -0.58 -9.83
CA LEU A 34 7.04 -1.81 -10.48
C LEU A 34 8.19 -2.81 -10.54
N VAL A 35 7.94 -4.03 -10.08
CA VAL A 35 8.80 -5.21 -10.34
C VAL A 35 8.21 -5.99 -11.51
N ASP A 36 6.89 -6.15 -11.52
CA ASP A 36 6.15 -6.71 -12.65
C ASP A 36 5.55 -5.58 -13.51
N SER A 37 6.09 -5.42 -14.71
CA SER A 37 5.65 -4.42 -15.70
C SER A 37 4.22 -4.61 -16.23
N GLN A 38 3.58 -5.76 -15.97
CA GLN A 38 2.21 -6.03 -16.42
C GLN A 38 1.14 -5.42 -15.50
N ILE A 39 1.55 -4.88 -14.35
CA ILE A 39 0.62 -4.28 -13.39
C ILE A 39 0.37 -2.82 -13.75
N ASP A 40 -0.90 -2.48 -14.00
CA ASP A 40 -1.35 -1.10 -14.12
C ASP A 40 -1.69 -0.54 -12.73
N LEU A 41 -0.70 0.10 -12.10
CA LEU A 41 -0.86 0.70 -10.77
C LEU A 41 -1.83 1.87 -10.73
N ALA A 42 -2.04 2.58 -11.85
CA ALA A 42 -3.01 3.66 -11.91
C ALA A 42 -4.44 3.12 -11.82
N SER A 43 -4.75 2.07 -12.59
CA SER A 43 -6.04 1.37 -12.48
C SER A 43 -6.23 0.76 -11.09
N VAL A 44 -5.21 0.08 -10.56
CA VAL A 44 -5.25 -0.51 -9.22
C VAL A 44 -5.51 0.57 -8.15
N GLY A 45 -4.79 1.69 -8.19
CA GLY A 45 -4.97 2.80 -7.25
C GLY A 45 -6.39 3.36 -7.26
N ALA A 46 -6.95 3.61 -8.45
CA ALA A 46 -8.31 4.11 -8.62
C ALA A 46 -9.36 3.16 -8.01
N GLU A 47 -9.29 1.87 -8.33
CA GLU A 47 -10.26 0.86 -7.86
C GLU A 47 -10.17 0.63 -6.34
N TYR A 48 -8.95 0.45 -5.81
CA TYR A 48 -8.76 0.21 -4.38
C TYR A 48 -9.10 1.44 -3.53
N SER A 49 -8.91 2.67 -4.02
CA SER A 49 -9.30 3.88 -3.29
C SER A 49 -10.81 3.94 -3.04
N SER A 50 -11.62 3.48 -4.00
CA SER A 50 -13.08 3.42 -3.88
C SER A 50 -13.49 2.41 -2.81
N ILE A 51 -12.86 1.22 -2.80
CA ILE A 51 -13.09 0.19 -1.79
C ILE A 51 -12.67 0.70 -0.39
N LEU A 52 -11.52 1.36 -0.27
CA LEU A 52 -11.05 1.91 1.00
C LEU A 52 -12.00 2.97 1.57
N LYS A 53 -12.62 3.80 0.71
CA LYS A 53 -13.64 4.77 1.14
C LYS A 53 -14.84 4.06 1.76
N ASP A 54 -15.30 2.97 1.14
CA ASP A 54 -16.47 2.25 1.65
C ASP A 54 -16.15 1.47 2.93
N ILE A 55 -14.97 0.85 3.04
CA ILE A 55 -14.51 0.22 4.29
C ILE A 55 -14.42 1.27 5.41
N SER A 56 -13.92 2.46 5.12
CA SER A 56 -13.82 3.56 6.10
C SER A 56 -15.19 4.01 6.59
N LYS A 57 -16.16 4.23 5.68
CA LYS A 57 -17.55 4.56 6.06
C LYS A 57 -18.17 3.49 6.96
N VAL A 58 -17.96 2.21 6.65
CA VAL A 58 -18.46 1.10 7.47
C VAL A 58 -17.83 1.13 8.86
N SER A 59 -16.50 1.28 8.93
CA SER A 59 -15.77 1.36 10.20
C SER A 59 -16.27 2.51 11.09
N ASP A 60 -16.49 3.68 10.50
CA ASP A 60 -17.03 4.85 11.19
C ASP A 60 -18.47 4.61 11.68
N SER A 61 -19.33 4.02 10.85
CA SER A 61 -20.72 3.71 11.21
C SER A 61 -20.82 2.75 12.39
N LEU A 62 -19.86 1.82 12.50
CA LEU A 62 -19.75 0.84 13.58
C LEU A 62 -18.95 1.35 14.78
N ARG A 63 -18.45 2.60 14.74
CA ARG A 63 -17.60 3.21 15.77
C ARG A 63 -16.32 2.42 16.06
N PHE A 64 -15.75 1.77 15.05
CA PHE A 64 -14.47 1.07 15.16
C PHE A 64 -13.25 1.98 14.93
N GLY A 65 -13.49 3.21 14.46
CA GLY A 65 -12.45 4.22 14.22
C GLY A 65 -11.74 4.02 12.88
N ASP A 66 -10.56 4.64 12.73
CA ASP A 66 -9.86 4.66 11.45
C ASP A 66 -9.39 3.27 11.00
N VAL A 67 -9.58 3.00 9.71
CA VAL A 67 -8.97 1.84 9.04
C VAL A 67 -7.45 2.02 9.01
N LYS A 68 -6.71 1.11 9.65
CA LYS A 68 -5.24 1.15 9.67
C LYS A 68 -4.59 0.32 8.57
N GLU A 69 -5.22 -0.79 8.19
CA GLU A 69 -4.70 -1.71 7.18
C GLU A 69 -5.83 -2.57 6.59
N VAL A 70 -5.75 -2.83 5.29
CA VAL A 70 -6.58 -3.80 4.57
C VAL A 70 -5.64 -4.75 3.83
N VAL A 71 -5.92 -6.05 3.88
CA VAL A 71 -5.17 -7.06 3.12
C VAL A 71 -6.13 -7.87 2.28
N VAL A 72 -5.83 -7.98 0.99
CA VAL A 72 -6.62 -8.75 0.03
C VAL A 72 -5.76 -9.89 -0.50
N PHE A 73 -6.26 -11.12 -0.31
CA PHE A 73 -5.64 -12.34 -0.82
C PHE A 73 -6.34 -12.75 -2.10
N THR A 74 -5.58 -12.96 -3.18
CA THR A 74 -6.08 -13.46 -4.46
C THR A 74 -5.28 -14.68 -4.89
N ASP A 75 -5.70 -15.30 -5.98
CA ASP A 75 -4.98 -16.42 -6.62
C ASP A 75 -3.62 -16.00 -7.17
N LYS A 76 -3.41 -14.70 -7.44
CA LYS A 76 -2.22 -14.17 -8.12
C LYS A 76 -1.42 -13.16 -7.33
N ALA A 77 -1.93 -12.65 -6.20
CA ALA A 77 -1.22 -11.68 -5.37
C ALA A 77 -1.79 -11.60 -3.96
N ILE A 78 -0.97 -11.08 -3.05
CA ILE A 78 -1.40 -10.52 -1.77
C ILE A 78 -1.20 -9.02 -1.84
N VAL A 79 -2.27 -8.25 -1.69
CA VAL A 79 -2.24 -6.78 -1.72
C VAL A 79 -2.44 -6.24 -0.31
N MET A 80 -1.47 -5.48 0.18
CA MET A 80 -1.51 -4.78 1.46
C MET A 80 -1.73 -3.30 1.22
N LEU A 81 -2.79 -2.75 1.81
CA LEU A 81 -3.11 -1.33 1.82
C LEU A 81 -2.95 -0.83 3.25
N LYS A 82 -2.01 0.09 3.48
CA LYS A 82 -1.73 0.59 4.84
C LYS A 82 -1.78 2.11 4.85
N GLY A 83 -2.53 2.70 5.76
CA GLY A 83 -2.60 4.15 5.88
C GLY A 83 -1.23 4.74 6.23
N ILE A 84 -0.84 5.82 5.54
CA ILE A 84 0.34 6.63 5.88
C ILE A 84 -0.13 7.82 6.71
N ASN A 85 -1.12 8.56 6.22
CA ASN A 85 -1.82 9.61 6.94
C ASN A 85 -3.29 9.65 6.49
N LYS A 86 -4.00 10.75 6.71
CA LYS A 86 -5.41 10.89 6.31
C LYS A 86 -5.63 11.00 4.80
N GLU A 87 -4.59 11.37 4.06
CA GLU A 87 -4.67 11.68 2.63
C GLU A 87 -4.04 10.59 1.77
N TYR A 88 -3.13 9.78 2.31
CA TYR A 88 -2.35 8.80 1.57
C TYR A 88 -2.32 7.42 2.24
N PHE A 89 -2.29 6.40 1.39
CA PHE A 89 -2.00 5.02 1.77
C PHE A 89 -0.84 4.47 0.95
N ILE A 90 -0.15 3.47 1.50
CA ILE A 90 0.80 2.65 0.76
C ILE A 90 0.08 1.40 0.27
N LEU A 91 0.20 1.14 -1.03
CA LEU A 91 -0.20 -0.11 -1.67
C LEU A 91 1.05 -0.93 -1.89
N PHE A 92 1.07 -2.17 -1.40
CA PHE A 92 2.17 -3.10 -1.60
C PHE A 92 1.64 -4.46 -1.99
N ALA A 93 1.99 -4.91 -3.20
CA ALA A 93 1.60 -6.21 -3.71
C ALA A 93 2.81 -7.16 -3.73
N ILE A 94 2.59 -8.39 -3.27
CA ILE A 94 3.56 -9.49 -3.34
C ILE A 94 2.91 -10.72 -3.98
N LYS A 95 3.72 -11.68 -4.42
CA LYS A 95 3.25 -12.98 -4.93
C LYS A 95 2.36 -13.71 -3.92
N PRO A 96 1.45 -14.60 -4.37
CA PRO A 96 0.49 -15.27 -3.50
C PRO A 96 1.14 -16.23 -2.49
N ASP A 97 2.33 -16.74 -2.80
CA ASP A 97 3.18 -17.57 -1.94
C ASP A 97 4.27 -16.76 -1.19
N GLY A 98 4.25 -15.44 -1.32
CA GLY A 98 5.22 -14.53 -0.72
C GLY A 98 5.09 -14.37 0.80
N ASN A 99 6.14 -13.87 1.44
CA ASN A 99 6.17 -13.69 2.89
C ASN A 99 5.45 -12.39 3.33
N ILE A 100 4.13 -12.49 3.53
CA ILE A 100 3.32 -11.36 4.03
C ILE A 100 3.83 -10.78 5.36
N GLY A 101 4.35 -11.61 6.26
CA GLY A 101 4.88 -11.17 7.56
C GLY A 101 6.08 -10.25 7.39
N LYS A 102 6.97 -10.58 6.45
CA LYS A 102 8.10 -9.75 6.07
C LYS A 102 7.65 -8.47 5.37
N GLY A 103 6.70 -8.55 4.45
CA GLY A 103 6.13 -7.35 3.82
C GLY A 103 5.56 -6.35 4.83
N ARG A 104 4.72 -6.83 5.77
CA ARG A 104 4.20 -6.00 6.88
C ARG A 104 5.30 -5.43 7.77
N PHE A 105 6.35 -6.20 8.05
CA PHE A 105 7.50 -5.72 8.82
C PHE A 105 8.21 -4.57 8.10
N LEU A 106 8.48 -4.71 6.80
CA LEU A 106 9.15 -3.68 6.01
C LEU A 106 8.30 -2.41 5.93
N LEU A 107 6.99 -2.53 5.65
CA LEU A 107 6.07 -1.38 5.68
C LEU A 107 6.10 -0.67 7.03
N ARG A 108 6.00 -1.40 8.15
CA ARG A 108 6.06 -0.82 9.49
C ARG A 108 7.41 -0.13 9.78
N ARG A 109 8.51 -0.70 9.31
CA ARG A 109 9.86 -0.17 9.54
C ARG A 109 10.08 1.15 8.80
N GLU A 110 9.57 1.25 7.57
CA GLU A 110 9.76 2.44 6.73
C GLU A 110 8.66 3.50 6.91
N MET A 111 7.50 3.14 7.48
CA MET A 111 6.36 4.06 7.65
C MET A 111 6.70 5.40 8.30
N PRO A 112 7.47 5.47 9.41
CA PRO A 112 7.78 6.77 10.03
C PRO A 112 8.55 7.73 9.11
N LYS A 113 9.26 7.21 8.11
CA LYS A 113 9.95 8.03 7.12
C LYS A 113 8.98 8.57 6.08
N LEU A 114 8.03 7.74 5.63
CA LEU A 114 6.98 8.16 4.71
C LEU A 114 6.09 9.23 5.33
N GLU A 115 5.67 9.03 6.59
CA GLU A 115 4.88 10.00 7.35
C GLU A 115 5.58 11.35 7.44
N LYS A 116 6.90 11.36 7.71
CA LYS A 116 7.69 12.59 7.83
C LYS A 116 7.82 13.37 6.51
N GLU A 117 7.90 12.68 5.37
CA GLU A 117 8.04 13.33 4.06
C GLU A 117 6.68 13.83 3.52
N LEU A 118 5.56 13.42 4.12
CA LEU A 118 4.18 13.86 3.80
C LEU A 118 3.57 14.78 4.88
N GLN A 119 4.40 15.32 5.78
CA GLN A 119 4.03 16.38 6.73
C GLN A 119 4.28 17.76 6.16
#